data_AF-A0A6N8XA15-F1
#
_entry.id   AF-A0A6N8XA15-F1
#
_cell.length_a   1.000
_cell.length_b   1.000
_cell.length_c   1.000
_cell.angle_alpha   90.00
_cell.angle_beta   90.00
_cell.angle_gamma   90.00
#
_symmetry.space_group_name_H-M   'P 1'
#
loop_
_entity.id
_entity.type
_entity.pdbx_description
1 polymer ?
#
loop_
_entity_poly.entity_id
_entity_poly.type
_entity_poly.pdbx_seq_one_letter_code
_entity_poly.pdbx_strand_id
1 'polypeptide(L)'
;MFTAKLLEALRGEGQTSGDGVIRVFEIFNHVALMVKRAVPGQQHPVLKASDVEENFPVALDRGGIKTALADTTSSAMLGTWERLNNLMPDLYPLGPMDQEVWARAGGDPSRLHLSDTGRVLWFKALRTLRRGGGGSGISRKSLIRAALEDYPHHPALVALV
;
A
#
# COMPACT_ATOMS: atom_id res chain seq x y z
N MET A 1 -17.90 25.40 -12.47
CA MET A 1 -18.68 24.42 -11.68
C MET A 1 -17.85 23.19 -11.33
N PHE A 2 -17.37 22.40 -12.30
CA PHE A 2 -16.49 21.24 -12.07
C PHE A 2 -15.33 21.47 -11.08
N THR A 3 -14.46 22.45 -11.34
CA THR A 3 -13.26 22.69 -10.51
C THR A 3 -13.58 23.01 -9.05
N ALA A 4 -14.71 23.69 -8.81
CA ALA A 4 -15.17 23.96 -7.46
C ALA A 4 -15.56 22.67 -6.73
N LYS A 5 -16.30 21.77 -7.40
CA LYS A 5 -16.69 20.47 -6.84
C LYS A 5 -15.52 19.50 -6.67
N LEU A 6 -14.51 19.62 -7.52
CA LEU A 6 -13.25 18.89 -7.34
C LEU A 6 -12.51 19.37 -6.08
N LEU A 7 -12.47 20.69 -5.84
CA LEU A 7 -11.84 21.25 -4.65
C LEU A 7 -12.58 20.87 -3.36
N GLU A 8 -13.91 20.87 -3.37
CA GLU A 8 -14.75 20.37 -2.25
C GLU A 8 -14.39 18.90 -1.93
N ALA A 9 -14.32 18.04 -2.95
CA ALA A 9 -13.92 16.64 -2.76
C ALA A 9 -12.52 16.53 -2.12
N LEU A 10 -11.54 17.27 -2.62
CA LEU A 10 -10.16 17.26 -2.10
C LEU A 10 -10.04 17.82 -0.67
N ARG A 11 -11.00 18.64 -0.24
CA ARG A 11 -11.08 19.17 1.13
C ARG A 11 -11.74 18.22 2.13
N GLY A 12 -12.24 17.06 1.67
CA GLY A 12 -12.90 16.09 2.54
C GLY A 12 -14.41 16.22 2.59
N GLU A 13 -15.04 16.99 1.70
CA GLU A 13 -16.51 17.13 1.65
C GLU A 13 -17.19 15.94 0.93
N GLY A 14 -16.40 14.99 0.41
CA GLY A 14 -16.86 13.74 -0.18
C GLY A 14 -17.05 12.61 0.83
N GLN A 15 -17.84 11.61 0.45
CA GLN A 15 -17.88 10.35 1.19
C GLN A 15 -16.57 9.60 0.94
N THR A 16 -15.93 9.17 2.03
CA THR A 16 -14.70 8.37 2.00
C THR A 16 -14.92 7.02 2.66
N SER A 17 -13.97 6.12 2.46
CA SER A 17 -13.93 4.80 3.10
C SER A 17 -13.64 4.86 4.62
N GLY A 18 -13.35 6.04 5.17
CA GLY A 18 -13.09 6.23 6.60
C GLY A 18 -11.70 5.78 7.07
N ASP A 19 -10.77 5.54 6.14
CA ASP A 19 -9.40 5.07 6.41
C ASP A 19 -8.35 6.19 6.28
N GLY A 20 -8.77 7.45 6.43
CA GLY A 20 -7.88 8.61 6.48
C GLY A 20 -7.47 9.19 5.12
N VAL A 21 -7.92 8.59 4.02
CA VAL A 21 -7.56 9.01 2.66
C VAL A 21 -8.78 9.15 1.75
N ILE A 22 -8.63 9.98 0.73
CA ILE A 22 -9.57 10.15 -0.39
C ILE A 22 -8.94 9.50 -1.62
N ARG A 23 -9.71 8.69 -2.35
CA ARG A 23 -9.25 7.99 -3.56
C ARG A 23 -9.86 8.56 -4.83
N VAL A 24 -9.26 8.22 -5.98
CA VAL A 24 -9.66 8.73 -7.31
C VAL A 24 -11.16 8.54 -7.58
N PHE A 25 -11.73 7.36 -7.29
CA PHE A 25 -13.14 7.10 -7.56
C PHE A 25 -14.08 7.82 -6.57
N GLU A 26 -13.65 8.07 -5.34
CA GLU A 26 -14.42 8.86 -4.37
C GLU A 26 -14.53 10.32 -4.84
N ILE A 27 -13.43 10.87 -5.35
CA ILE A 27 -13.43 12.19 -5.99
C ILE A 27 -14.38 12.20 -7.18
N PHE A 28 -14.24 11.25 -8.10
CA PHE A 28 -15.09 11.21 -9.29
C PHE A 28 -16.56 11.11 -8.93
N ASN A 29 -16.93 10.22 -8.00
CA ASN A 29 -18.31 10.04 -7.55
C ASN A 29 -18.88 11.33 -6.95
N HIS A 30 -18.10 12.01 -6.10
CA HIS A 30 -18.51 13.30 -5.52
C HIS A 30 -18.71 14.36 -6.63
N VAL A 31 -17.73 14.53 -7.52
CA VAL A 31 -17.79 15.52 -8.59
C VAL A 31 -18.95 15.25 -9.53
N ALA A 32 -19.14 14.01 -9.98
CA ALA A 32 -20.23 13.60 -10.85
C ALA A 32 -21.60 13.90 -10.24
N LEU A 33 -21.78 13.56 -8.95
CA LEU A 33 -23.03 13.81 -8.23
C LEU A 33 -23.29 15.31 -8.05
N MET A 34 -22.30 16.06 -7.57
CA MET A 34 -22.45 17.47 -7.22
C MET A 34 -22.59 18.37 -8.45
N VAL A 35 -21.87 18.08 -9.54
CA VAL A 35 -22.03 18.82 -10.81
C VAL A 35 -23.39 18.54 -11.42
N LYS A 36 -23.87 17.29 -11.43
CA LYS A 36 -25.20 16.94 -11.96
C LYS A 36 -26.33 17.62 -11.18
N ARG A 37 -26.17 17.79 -9.86
CA ARG A 37 -27.12 18.52 -9.01
C ARG A 37 -27.08 20.03 -9.24
N ALA A 38 -25.90 20.60 -9.40
CA ALA A 38 -25.72 22.05 -9.53
C ALA A 38 -26.12 22.58 -10.91
N VAL A 39 -25.84 21.83 -11.98
CA VAL A 39 -26.11 22.24 -13.37
C VAL A 39 -26.66 21.07 -14.21
N PRO A 40 -27.92 20.64 -13.94
CA PRO A 40 -28.52 19.49 -14.62
C PRO A 40 -28.54 19.66 -16.15
N GLY A 41 -28.11 18.64 -16.88
CA GLY A 41 -28.14 18.61 -18.35
C GLY A 41 -27.12 19.49 -19.07
N GLN A 42 -26.38 20.36 -18.36
CA GLN A 42 -25.37 21.24 -18.97
C GLN A 42 -23.96 20.69 -18.87
N GLN A 43 -23.61 20.03 -17.76
CA GLN A 43 -22.27 19.47 -17.56
C GLN A 43 -22.36 18.02 -17.07
N HIS A 44 -21.58 17.14 -17.70
CA HIS A 44 -21.49 15.73 -17.34
C HIS A 44 -20.02 15.33 -17.16
N PRO A 45 -19.53 15.21 -15.92
CA PRO A 45 -18.18 14.72 -15.65
C PRO A 45 -18.01 13.31 -16.21
N VAL A 46 -16.88 13.05 -16.88
CA VAL A 46 -16.54 11.74 -17.43
C VAL A 46 -15.16 11.34 -16.93
N LEU A 47 -15.04 10.11 -16.41
CA LEU A 47 -13.77 9.46 -16.14
C LEU A 47 -13.41 8.61 -17.36
N LYS A 48 -12.31 8.93 -18.04
CA LYS A 48 -11.71 8.09 -19.07
C LYS A 48 -10.32 7.69 -18.61
N ALA A 49 -10.07 6.39 -18.54
CA ALA A 49 -8.81 5.82 -18.10
C ALA A 49 -8.46 4.62 -18.97
N SER A 50 -7.22 4.57 -19.44
CA SER A 50 -6.71 3.48 -20.29
C SER A 50 -6.20 2.30 -19.46
N ASP A 51 -5.53 2.59 -18.34
CA ASP A 51 -4.76 1.61 -17.55
C ASP A 51 -4.93 1.84 -16.03
N VAL A 52 -6.15 2.08 -15.54
CA VAL A 52 -6.37 2.19 -14.09
C VAL A 52 -6.35 0.80 -13.46
N GLU A 53 -5.26 0.49 -12.77
CA GLU A 53 -5.08 -0.78 -12.05
C GLU A 53 -5.77 -0.78 -10.67
N GLU A 54 -5.76 0.34 -9.94
CA GLU A 54 -6.26 0.44 -8.57
C GLU A 54 -6.93 1.79 -8.26
N ASN A 55 -7.85 1.81 -7.29
CA ASN A 55 -8.41 3.03 -6.72
C ASN A 55 -7.42 3.64 -5.70
N PHE A 56 -6.40 4.33 -6.20
CA PHE A 56 -5.30 4.82 -5.36
C PHE A 56 -5.65 6.10 -4.58
N PRO A 57 -5.03 6.33 -3.41
CA PRO A 57 -5.23 7.53 -2.61
C PRO A 57 -4.59 8.76 -3.27
N VAL A 58 -5.26 9.90 -3.15
CA VAL A 58 -4.87 11.18 -3.78
C VAL A 58 -4.89 12.36 -2.81
N ALA A 59 -5.62 12.27 -1.70
CA ALA A 59 -5.65 13.29 -0.65
C ALA A 59 -5.92 12.67 0.74
N LEU A 60 -5.75 13.44 1.81
CA LEU A 60 -6.22 13.09 3.15
C LEU A 60 -7.69 13.49 3.31
N ASP A 61 -8.49 12.65 3.96
CA ASP A 61 -9.95 12.81 4.07
C ASP A 61 -10.41 14.03 4.91
N ARG A 62 -9.49 14.70 5.60
CA ARG A 62 -9.72 15.94 6.35
C ARG A 62 -9.04 17.15 5.71
N GLY A 63 -8.98 17.18 4.38
CA GLY A 63 -8.46 18.31 3.62
C GLY A 63 -6.97 18.59 3.83
N GLY A 64 -6.18 17.55 4.07
CA GLY A 64 -4.74 17.67 4.29
C GLY A 64 -4.34 18.09 5.70
N ILE A 65 -5.29 18.29 6.62
CA ILE A 65 -4.98 18.60 8.02
C ILE A 65 -4.53 17.32 8.70
N LYS A 66 -3.22 17.23 8.95
CA LYS A 66 -2.61 16.18 9.77
C LYS A 66 -3.02 16.37 11.23
N THR A 67 -4.23 15.98 11.59
CA THR A 67 -4.62 15.82 12.98
C THR A 67 -3.97 14.54 13.48
N ALA A 68 -2.97 14.66 14.35
CA ALA A 68 -2.21 13.56 14.94
C ALA A 68 -3.02 12.69 15.93
N LEU A 69 -4.31 12.49 15.68
CA LEU A 69 -5.21 11.75 16.56
C LEU A 69 -6.12 10.85 15.71
N ALA A 70 -5.71 9.57 15.69
CA ALA A 70 -6.45 8.35 15.34
C ALA A 70 -5.74 7.53 14.25
N ASP A 71 -4.80 6.66 14.65
CA ASP A 71 -4.62 5.35 14.00
C ASP A 71 -3.63 4.44 14.74
N THR A 72 -3.95 4.06 15.98
CA THR A 72 -3.06 3.17 16.76
C THR A 72 -2.99 1.74 16.17
N THR A 73 -3.97 1.32 15.37
CA THR A 73 -4.05 -0.05 14.84
C THR A 73 -3.64 -0.16 13.36
N SER A 74 -4.01 0.81 12.52
CA SER A 74 -3.64 0.84 11.09
C SER A 74 -2.20 1.32 10.88
N SER A 75 -1.75 2.33 11.64
CA SER A 75 -0.36 2.82 11.61
C SER A 75 0.64 1.79 12.11
N ALA A 76 0.27 0.96 13.09
CA ALA A 76 1.13 -0.13 13.56
C ALA A 76 1.33 -1.21 12.48
N MET A 77 0.28 -1.59 11.75
CA MET A 77 0.33 -2.55 10.64
C MET A 77 1.06 -2.00 9.41
N LEU A 78 0.79 -0.75 9.00
CA LEU A 78 1.52 -0.06 7.94
C LEU A 78 3.00 0.13 8.30
N GLY A 79 3.29 0.53 9.55
CA GLY A 79 4.66 0.67 10.05
C GLY A 79 5.41 -0.66 10.19
N THR A 80 4.71 -1.79 10.33
CA THR A 80 5.34 -3.12 10.35
C THR A 80 5.83 -3.49 8.95
N TRP A 81 5.01 -3.27 7.91
CA TRP A 81 5.39 -3.54 6.53
C TRP A 81 6.45 -2.56 6.01
N GLU A 82 6.38 -1.28 6.40
CA GLU A 82 7.43 -0.31 6.10
C GLU A 82 8.77 -0.67 6.75
N ARG A 83 8.75 -1.08 8.03
CA ARG A 83 9.95 -1.59 8.70
C ARG A 83 10.52 -2.80 7.99
N LEU A 84 9.69 -3.75 7.59
CA LEU A 84 10.12 -4.95 6.88
C LEU A 84 10.68 -4.61 5.46
N ASN A 85 10.06 -3.66 4.76
CA ASN A 85 10.52 -3.16 3.45
C ASN A 85 11.90 -2.48 3.52
N ASN A 86 12.21 -1.83 4.63
CA ASN A 86 13.52 -1.20 4.82
C ASN A 86 14.57 -2.22 5.30
N LEU A 87 14.18 -3.11 6.19
CA LEU A 87 15.09 -4.01 6.89
C LEU A 87 15.52 -5.23 6.04
N MET A 88 14.63 -5.80 5.23
CA MET A 88 14.97 -6.98 4.41
C MET A 88 16.05 -6.70 3.34
N PRO A 89 16.01 -5.58 2.60
CA PRO A 89 17.10 -5.20 1.70
C PRO A 89 18.43 -4.92 2.40
N ASP A 90 18.40 -4.46 3.66
CA ASP A 90 19.62 -4.17 4.42
C ASP A 90 20.29 -5.47 4.91
N LEU A 91 19.50 -6.49 5.27
CA LEU A 91 19.99 -7.81 5.68
C LEU A 91 20.35 -8.74 4.52
N TYR A 92 19.66 -8.59 3.39
CA TYR A 92 19.79 -9.43 2.20
C TYR A 92 19.89 -8.54 0.96
N PRO A 93 21.04 -7.88 0.73
CA PRO A 93 21.20 -6.91 -0.36
C PRO A 93 21.11 -7.53 -1.76
N LEU A 94 21.31 -8.85 -1.87
CA LEU A 94 21.15 -9.60 -3.12
C LEU A 94 19.69 -9.93 -3.44
N GLY A 95 18.76 -9.66 -2.52
CA GLY A 95 17.32 -9.84 -2.71
C GLY A 95 16.74 -11.05 -1.97
N PRO A 96 15.46 -11.38 -2.20
CA PRO A 96 14.73 -12.43 -1.48
C PRO A 96 15.24 -13.87 -1.74
N MET A 97 16.06 -14.06 -2.76
CA MET A 97 16.71 -15.35 -3.05
C MET A 97 18.02 -15.55 -2.28
N ASP A 98 18.54 -14.48 -1.69
CA ASP A 98 19.74 -14.54 -0.88
C ASP A 98 19.52 -15.48 0.31
N GLN A 99 20.48 -16.38 0.52
CA GLN A 99 20.41 -17.43 1.54
C GLN A 99 19.09 -18.23 1.51
N GLU A 100 18.46 -18.29 0.34
CA GLU A 100 17.16 -18.94 0.10
C GLU A 100 16.07 -18.51 1.09
N VAL A 101 16.17 -17.31 1.68
CA VAL A 101 15.32 -16.86 2.80
C VAL A 101 13.84 -16.91 2.44
N TRP A 102 13.49 -16.59 1.20
CA TRP A 102 12.11 -16.67 0.71
C TRP A 102 11.59 -18.11 0.63
N ALA A 103 12.41 -19.04 0.13
CA ALA A 103 12.04 -20.45 0.02
C ALA A 103 11.90 -21.09 1.42
N ARG A 104 12.85 -20.80 2.33
CA ARG A 104 12.79 -21.25 3.73
C ARG A 104 11.57 -20.71 4.48
N ALA A 105 11.13 -19.51 4.14
CA ALA A 105 9.90 -18.95 4.67
C ALA A 105 8.61 -19.63 4.15
N GLY A 106 8.72 -20.65 3.28
CA GLY A 106 7.58 -21.33 2.63
C GLY A 106 7.12 -20.67 1.33
N GLY A 107 7.96 -19.78 0.79
CA GLY A 107 7.71 -19.10 -0.48
C GLY A 107 8.13 -19.95 -1.66
N ASP A 108 7.59 -19.61 -2.83
CA ASP A 108 7.94 -20.21 -4.11
C ASP A 108 8.74 -19.18 -4.92
N PRO A 109 10.07 -19.37 -5.06
CA PRO A 109 10.96 -18.52 -5.86
C PRO A 109 10.47 -18.27 -7.29
N SER A 110 9.80 -19.25 -7.90
CA SER A 110 9.32 -19.14 -9.29
C SER A 110 8.23 -18.09 -9.45
N ARG A 111 7.56 -17.70 -8.36
CA ARG A 111 6.54 -16.65 -8.35
C ARG A 111 7.11 -15.24 -8.23
N LEU A 112 8.42 -15.10 -8.08
CA LEU A 112 9.09 -13.81 -8.08
C LEU A 112 9.65 -13.51 -9.48
N HIS A 113 9.36 -12.32 -10.00
CA HIS A 113 9.98 -11.86 -11.25
C HIS A 113 11.39 -11.34 -10.93
N LEU A 114 12.43 -12.03 -11.41
CA LEU A 114 13.84 -11.88 -11.00
C LEU A 114 14.68 -10.89 -11.83
N SER A 115 14.07 -9.82 -12.37
CA SER A 115 14.74 -8.97 -13.37
C SER A 115 15.36 -7.67 -12.82
N ASP A 116 15.42 -7.45 -11.51
CA ASP A 116 15.83 -6.16 -10.91
C ASP A 116 16.87 -6.31 -9.78
N THR A 117 17.32 -5.17 -9.23
CA THR A 117 18.24 -5.10 -8.08
C THR A 117 17.58 -5.57 -6.78
N GLY A 118 18.38 -6.06 -5.81
CA GLY A 118 17.89 -6.71 -4.59
C GLY A 118 16.83 -5.91 -3.81
N ARG A 119 16.96 -4.58 -3.70
CA ARG A 119 15.97 -3.72 -3.03
C ARG A 119 14.63 -3.66 -3.77
N VAL A 120 14.67 -3.58 -5.10
CA VAL A 120 13.46 -3.59 -5.95
C VAL A 120 12.79 -4.95 -5.92
N LEU A 121 13.58 -6.03 -5.93
CA LEU A 121 13.09 -7.41 -5.77
C LEU A 121 12.38 -7.60 -4.43
N TRP A 122 12.96 -7.10 -3.33
CA TRP A 122 12.33 -7.13 -2.02
C TRP A 122 11.00 -6.36 -1.99
N PHE A 123 10.95 -5.15 -2.56
CA PHE A 123 9.71 -4.39 -2.64
C PHE A 123 8.62 -5.17 -3.40
N LYS A 124 8.97 -5.78 -4.54
CA LYS A 124 8.05 -6.61 -5.34
C LYS A 124 7.60 -7.85 -4.57
N ALA A 125 8.53 -8.57 -3.93
CA ALA A 125 8.25 -9.77 -3.16
C ALA A 125 7.32 -9.48 -1.98
N LEU A 126 7.62 -8.44 -1.19
CA LEU A 126 6.79 -8.04 -0.05
C LEU A 126 5.42 -7.52 -0.47
N ARG A 127 5.32 -6.84 -1.62
CA ARG A 127 4.01 -6.48 -2.21
C ARG A 127 3.19 -7.72 -2.58
N THR A 128 3.82 -8.73 -3.18
CA THR A 128 3.19 -10.00 -3.52
C THR A 128 2.72 -10.74 -2.26
N LEU A 129 3.55 -10.79 -1.21
CA LEU A 129 3.21 -11.40 0.08
C LEU A 129 2.03 -10.70 0.76
N ARG A 130 1.99 -9.36 0.72
CA ARG A 130 0.88 -8.56 1.28
C ARG A 130 -0.46 -8.87 0.62
N ARG A 131 -0.44 -9.23 -0.68
CA ARG A 131 -1.63 -9.66 -1.45
C ARG A 131 -1.95 -11.15 -1.27
N GLY A 132 -1.24 -11.87 -0.40
CA GLY A 132 -1.42 -13.30 -0.15
C GLY A 132 -0.80 -14.22 -1.22
N GLY A 133 0.10 -13.68 -2.05
CA GLY A 133 0.85 -14.44 -3.05
C GLY A 133 2.26 -14.83 -2.58
N GLY A 134 3.06 -15.40 -3.49
CA GLY A 134 4.48 -15.68 -3.25
C GLY A 134 4.80 -17.07 -2.74
N GLY A 135 3.80 -17.94 -2.57
CA GLY A 135 3.91 -19.35 -2.15
C GLY A 135 2.70 -19.75 -1.30
N SER A 136 2.47 -21.04 -1.07
CA SER A 136 1.36 -21.52 -0.21
C SER A 136 1.71 -21.50 1.28
N GLY A 137 3.00 -21.49 1.64
CA GLY A 137 3.48 -21.52 3.02
C GLY A 137 4.02 -20.19 3.54
N ILE A 138 4.18 -19.18 2.67
CA ILE A 138 4.80 -17.91 3.06
C ILE A 138 3.82 -16.96 3.71
N SER A 139 4.27 -16.40 4.83
CA SER A 139 3.58 -15.35 5.57
C SER A 139 4.61 -14.37 6.12
N ARG A 140 4.17 -13.19 6.56
CA ARG A 140 5.03 -12.24 7.27
C ARG A 140 5.75 -12.92 8.45
N LYS A 141 5.03 -13.73 9.22
CA LYS A 141 5.55 -14.42 10.40
C LYS A 141 6.62 -15.45 10.04
N SER A 142 6.40 -16.24 8.97
CA SER A 142 7.39 -17.23 8.53
C SER A 142 8.63 -16.58 7.93
N LEU A 143 8.48 -15.45 7.23
CA LEU A 143 9.61 -14.67 6.71
C LEU A 143 10.47 -14.05 7.81
N ILE A 144 9.85 -13.46 8.85
CA ILE A 144 10.58 -12.94 10.01
C ILE A 144 11.30 -14.07 10.74
N ARG A 145 10.65 -15.24 10.89
CA ARG A 145 11.28 -16.41 11.52
C ARG A 145 12.49 -16.88 10.73
N ALA A 146 12.38 -17.03 9.41
CA ALA A 146 13.51 -17.40 8.56
C ALA A 146 14.66 -16.39 8.67
N ALA A 147 14.36 -15.09 8.71
CA ALA A 147 15.39 -14.07 8.90
C ALA A 147 16.04 -14.09 10.30
N LEU A 148 15.29 -14.49 11.33
CA LEU A 148 15.81 -14.66 12.69
C LEU A 148 16.69 -15.91 12.85
N GLU A 149 16.57 -16.91 11.98
CA GLU A 149 17.50 -18.04 11.96
C GLU A 149 18.90 -17.58 11.55
N ASP A 150 19.00 -16.64 10.59
CA ASP A 150 20.27 -16.10 10.11
C ASP A 150 20.80 -14.97 11.02
N TYR A 151 19.89 -14.17 11.60
CA TYR A 151 20.22 -13.02 12.44
C TYR A 151 19.49 -13.05 13.81
N PRO A 152 19.84 -13.99 14.72
CA PRO A 152 19.08 -14.25 15.95
C PRO A 152 19.01 -13.07 16.93
N HIS A 153 20.03 -12.22 16.94
CA HIS A 153 20.15 -11.09 17.88
C HIS A 153 19.81 -9.74 17.25
N HIS A 154 19.25 -9.70 16.04
CA HIS A 154 18.99 -8.43 15.36
C HIS A 154 17.82 -7.69 16.02
N PRO A 155 18.05 -6.53 16.68
CA PRO A 155 17.07 -5.90 17.55
C PRO A 155 15.80 -5.50 16.81
N ALA A 156 15.91 -5.11 15.54
CA ALA A 156 14.77 -4.72 14.73
C ALA A 156 13.97 -5.90 14.17
N LEU A 157 14.54 -7.13 14.06
CA LEU A 157 13.76 -8.33 13.73
C LEU A 157 12.99 -8.84 14.94
N VAL A 158 13.64 -8.84 16.12
CA VAL A 158 13.02 -9.24 17.40
C VAL A 158 11.82 -8.33 17.73
N ALA A 159 11.90 -7.05 17.42
CA ALA A 159 10.81 -6.10 17.60
C ALA A 159 9.61 -6.29 16.63
N LEU A 160 9.72 -7.19 15.64
CA LEU A 160 8.68 -7.46 14.62
C LEU A 160 7.96 -8.80 14.81
N VAL A 161 8.41 -9.64 15.76
CA VAL A 161 7.79 -10.93 16.15
C VAL A 161 6.50 -10.71 16.93
#